data_AF-A0A817NL52-F1
#
_entry.id   AF-A0A817NL52-F1
#
_cell.length_a   1.000
_cell.length_b   1.000
_cell.length_c   1.000
_cell.angle_alpha   90.00
_cell.angle_beta   90.00
_cell.angle_gamma   90.00
#
_symmetry.space_group_name_H-M   'P 1'
#
loop_
_entity.id
_entity.type
_entity.pdbx_description
1 polymer ?
#
loop_
_entity_poly.entity_id
_entity_poly.type
_entity_poly.pdbx_seq_one_letter_code
_entity_poly.pdbx_strand_id
1 'polypeptide(L)'
;MNIASGIPKFFPLAMIQEENNSFVRDDTMFIKIMVDFGDIPKILLSYILSLNPGLPMHIQQLMIKQETERREQQQSQQAPI
;
A
#
# COMPACT_ATOMS: atom_id res chain seq x y z
N MET A 1 9.45 13.57 0.76
CA MET A 1 9.31 13.22 -0.68
C MET A 1 9.19 11.71 -0.74
N ASN A 2 8.05 11.17 -1.20
CA ASN A 2 7.96 9.74 -1.48
C ASN A 2 8.70 9.52 -2.80
N ILE A 3 9.72 8.68 -2.80
CA ILE A 3 10.52 8.40 -3.98
C ILE A 3 9.88 7.18 -4.65
N ALA A 4 9.57 7.29 -5.94
CA ALA A 4 9.05 6.17 -6.70
C ALA A 4 10.08 5.04 -6.69
N SER A 5 9.73 3.91 -6.09
CA SER A 5 10.52 2.69 -6.12
C SER A 5 9.83 1.72 -7.06
N GLY A 6 10.52 1.34 -8.13
CA GLY A 6 9.97 0.48 -9.17
C GLY A 6 11.05 -0.36 -9.83
N ILE A 7 10.70 -0.98 -10.95
CA ILE A 7 11.60 -1.83 -11.71
C ILE A 7 11.84 -1.14 -13.07
N PRO A 8 12.97 -0.44 -13.27
CA PRO A 8 13.20 0.36 -14.48
C PRO A 8 13.13 -0.45 -15.80
N LYS A 9 13.40 -1.75 -15.74
CA LYS A 9 13.28 -2.69 -16.86
C LYS A 9 12.27 -3.78 -16.54
N PHE A 10 11.07 -3.38 -16.14
CA PHE A 10 10.00 -4.30 -15.71
C PHE A 10 9.64 -5.33 -16.77
N PHE A 11 9.57 -4.92 -18.04
CA PHE A 11 9.23 -5.82 -19.14
C PHE A 11 9.95 -5.41 -20.44
N PRO A 12 10.42 -6.36 -21.27
CA PRO A 12 11.06 -6.04 -22.54
C PRO A 12 10.09 -5.39 -23.53
N LEU A 13 10.49 -4.25 -24.11
CA LEU A 13 9.66 -3.52 -25.07
C LEU A 13 9.29 -4.38 -26.30
N ALA A 14 10.24 -5.17 -26.81
CA ALA A 14 10.02 -6.04 -27.97
C ALA A 14 8.88 -7.05 -27.75
N MET A 15 8.67 -7.52 -26.52
CA MET A 15 7.59 -8.45 -26.18
C MET A 15 6.23 -7.74 -26.03
N ILE A 16 6.22 -6.48 -25.58
CA ILE A 16 5.00 -5.65 -25.51
C ILE A 16 4.50 -5.24 -26.89
N GLN A 17 5.40 -5.08 -27.86
CA GLN A 17 5.09 -4.62 -29.21
C GLN A 17 4.78 -5.75 -30.21
N GLU A 18 4.96 -7.01 -29.80
CA GLU A 18 4.65 -8.15 -30.65
C GLU A 18 3.15 -8.17 -31.00
N GLU A 19 2.80 -8.22 -32.28
CA GLU A 19 1.42 -8.06 -32.80
C GLU A 19 0.41 -9.05 -32.20
N ASN A 20 0.87 -10.19 -31.69
CA ASN A 20 0.01 -11.23 -31.11
C ASN A 20 0.28 -11.50 -29.62
N ASN A 21 0.82 -10.52 -28.89
CA ASN A 21 1.00 -10.68 -27.45
C ASN A 21 -0.35 -10.60 -26.70
N SER A 22 -0.45 -11.30 -25.57
CA SER A 22 -1.68 -11.34 -24.77
C SER A 22 -1.78 -10.23 -23.72
N PHE A 23 -0.75 -9.39 -23.59
CA PHE A 23 -0.68 -8.34 -22.56
C PHE A 23 -1.26 -7.00 -23.03
N VAL A 24 -1.23 -6.73 -24.33
CA VAL A 24 -1.81 -5.55 -24.97
C VAL A 24 -2.96 -5.98 -25.87
N ARG A 25 -4.16 -5.45 -25.61
CA ARG A 25 -5.36 -5.68 -26.42
C ARG A 25 -6.06 -4.34 -26.62
N ASP A 26 -6.47 -4.04 -27.85
CA ASP A 26 -7.14 -2.78 -28.21
C ASP A 26 -6.36 -1.52 -27.75
N ASP A 27 -5.03 -1.54 -27.89
CA ASP A 27 -4.13 -0.47 -27.41
C ASP A 27 -4.20 -0.20 -25.89
N THR A 28 -4.60 -1.21 -25.11
CA THR A 28 -4.71 -1.14 -23.65
C THR A 28 -3.99 -2.29 -22.96
N MET A 29 -3.53 -2.03 -21.72
CA MET A 29 -2.95 -3.04 -20.84
C MET A 29 -3.44 -2.84 -19.39
N PHE A 30 -3.44 -3.91 -18.62
CA PHE A 30 -3.79 -3.88 -17.19
C PHE A 30 -2.56 -4.18 -16.34
N ILE A 31 -2.29 -3.31 -15.35
CA ILE A 31 -1.21 -3.51 -14.38
C ILE A 31 -1.85 -3.72 -13.01
N LYS A 32 -1.49 -4.81 -12.33
CA LYS A 32 -1.94 -5.12 -10.97
C LYS A 32 -0.77 -4.98 -10.00
N ILE A 33 -0.95 -4.13 -8.99
CA ILE A 33 0.01 -3.99 -7.88
C ILE A 33 -0.60 -4.66 -6.65
N MET A 34 0.16 -5.54 -6.01
CA MET A 34 -0.21 -6.19 -4.75
C MET A 34 0.76 -5.75 -3.68
N VAL A 35 0.24 -5.06 -2.66
CA VAL A 35 1.00 -4.65 -1.49
C VAL A 35 0.68 -5.64 -0.38
N ASP A 36 1.72 -6.20 0.24
CA ASP A 36 1.56 -7.06 1.40
C ASP A 36 1.33 -6.21 2.65
N PHE A 37 0.27 -6.56 3.38
CA PHE A 37 -0.13 -5.92 4.63
C PHE A 37 -0.22 -6.94 5.79
N GLY A 38 0.33 -8.14 5.62
CA GLY A 38 0.22 -9.25 6.58
C GLY A 38 0.69 -8.88 8.00
N ASP A 39 1.73 -8.04 8.09
CA ASP A 39 2.31 -7.60 9.36
C ASP A 39 1.56 -6.43 10.01
N ILE A 40 0.54 -5.88 9.34
CA ILE A 40 -0.22 -4.73 9.83
C ILE A 40 -1.56 -5.21 10.39
N PRO A 41 -1.90 -4.88 11.65
CA PRO A 41 -3.21 -5.18 12.21
C PRO A 41 -4.34 -4.65 11.32
N LYS A 42 -5.27 -5.53 10.92
CA LYS A 42 -6.37 -5.18 9.99
C LYS A 42 -7.15 -3.93 10.40
N ILE A 43 -7.31 -3.74 11.70
CA ILE A 43 -8.01 -2.58 12.30
C ILE A 43 -7.32 -1.24 12.03
N LEU A 44 -6.01 -1.24 11.76
CA LEU A 44 -5.21 -0.04 11.47
C LEU A 44 -5.11 0.24 9.98
N LEU A 45 -5.42 -0.72 9.11
CA LEU A 45 -5.25 -0.57 7.66
C LEU A 45 -6.00 0.64 7.11
N SER A 46 -7.28 0.80 7.46
CA SER A 46 -8.08 1.94 6.99
C SER A 46 -7.49 3.28 7.43
N TYR A 47 -6.88 3.34 8.62
CA TYR A 47 -6.24 4.55 9.13
C TYR A 47 -4.96 4.86 8.35
N ILE A 48 -4.06 3.88 8.22
CA ILE A 48 -2.78 4.01 7.50
C ILE A 48 -3.02 4.41 6.04
N LEU A 49 -4.00 3.78 5.37
CA LEU A 49 -4.35 4.05 3.98
C LEU A 49 -5.02 5.42 3.78
N SER A 50 -5.55 6.03 4.85
CA SER A 50 -6.17 7.37 4.80
C SER A 50 -5.21 8.48 5.23
N LEU A 51 -3.99 8.15 5.68
CA LEU A 51 -3.01 9.17 6.02
C LEU A 51 -2.57 9.94 4.79
N ASN A 52 -2.39 11.25 4.95
CA ASN A 52 -1.92 12.09 3.86
C ASN A 52 -0.47 11.67 3.48
N PRO A 53 -0.25 11.14 2.26
CA PRO A 53 1.06 10.66 1.85
C PRO A 53 2.09 11.79 1.71
N GLY A 54 1.66 13.05 1.66
CA GLY A 54 2.53 14.23 1.60
C GLY A 54 3.16 14.61 2.94
N LEU A 55 2.72 14.02 4.06
CA LEU A 55 3.33 14.26 5.37
C LEU A 55 4.76 13.68 5.42
N PRO A 56 5.68 14.27 6.20
CA PRO A 56 6.97 13.66 6.44
C PRO A 56 6.82 12.26 7.05
N MET A 57 7.68 11.32 6.64
CA MET A 57 7.61 9.91 7.07
C MET A 57 7.55 9.75 8.60
N HIS A 58 8.35 10.52 9.34
CA HIS A 58 8.36 10.47 10.80
C HIS A 58 7.03 10.92 11.42
N ILE A 59 6.31 11.86 10.80
CA ILE A 59 4.99 12.29 11.25
C ILE A 59 3.95 11.20 10.99
N GLN A 60 3.98 10.58 9.81
CA GLN A 60 3.10 9.45 9.50
C GLN A 60 3.31 8.31 10.51
N GLN A 61 4.56 7.94 10.78
CA GLN A 61 4.90 6.90 11.76
C GLN A 61 4.44 7.25 13.18
N LEU A 62 4.61 8.51 13.61
CA LEU A 62 4.12 8.98 14.91
C LEU A 62 2.60 8.83 15.02
N MET A 63 1.86 9.26 14.00
CA MET A 63 0.40 9.15 13.96
C MET A 63 -0.08 7.70 13.97
N ILE A 64 0.58 6.81 13.22
CA ILE A 64 0.29 5.36 13.23
C ILE A 64 0.49 4.81 14.64
N LYS A 65 1.63 5.12 15.28
CA LYS A 65 1.93 4.66 16.64
C LYS A 65 0.87 5.11 17.65
N GLN A 66 0.49 6.38 17.62
CA GLN A 66 -0.54 6.94 18.50
C GLN A 66 -1.89 6.25 18.31
N GLU A 67 -2.28 5.98 17.06
CA GLU A 67 -3.54 5.28 16.77
C GLU A 67 -3.51 3.82 17.21
N THR A 68 -2.36 3.14 17.09
CA THR A 68 -2.15 1.80 17.65
C THR A 68 -2.37 1.80 19.16
N GLU A 69 -1.67 2.67 19.89
CA GLU A 69 -1.77 2.78 21.36
C GLU A 69 -3.20 3.12 21.81
N ARG A 70 -3.87 4.06 21.11
CA ARG A 70 -5.26 4.45 21.40
C ARG A 70 -6.21 3.26 21.30
N ARG A 71 -6.02 2.37 20.33
CA ARG A 71 -6.89 1.20 20.12
C ARG A 71 -6.60 0.06 21.08
N GLU A 72 -5.34 -0.16 21.44
CA GLU A 72 -4.94 -1.12 22.48
C GLU A 72 -5.57 -0.77 23.83
N GLN A 73 -5.58 0.52 24.19
CA GLN A 73 -6.24 1.00 25.41
C GLN A 73 -7.75 0.79 25.38
N GLN A 74 -8.40 0.96 24.22
CA GLN A 74 -9.84 0.72 24.07
C GLN A 74 -10.21 -0.77 24.18
N GLN A 75 -9.38 -1.67 23.65
CA GLN A 75 -9.59 -3.11 23.82
C GLN A 75 -9.40 -3.54 25.28
N SER A 76 -8.42 -2.96 25.98
CA SER A 76 -8.14 -3.26 27.39
C SER A 76 -9.30 -2.86 28.32
N GLN A 77 -10.04 -1.80 27.98
CA GLN A 77 -11.18 -1.30 28.77
C GLN A 77 -12.50 -2.04 28.49
N GLN A 78 -12.57 -2.87 27.45
CA GLN A 78 -13.78 -3.60 27.05
C GLN A 78 -13.76 -5.10 27.42
N ALA A 79 -12.76 -5.57 28.17
CA ALA A 79 -12.75 -6.95 28.68
C ALA A 79 -13.87 -7.15 29.74
N PRO A 80 -14.87 -8.01 29.50
CA PRO A 80 -15.90 -8.29 30.50
C PRO A 80 -15.37 -9.23 31.59
N ILE A 81 -15.80 -8.99 32.82
CA ILE A 81 -15.72 -9.91 33.97
C ILE A 81 -16.66 -11.10 33.71
#